data_AF-A0A9P4H6I9-F1
#
_entry.id   AF-A0A9P4H6I9-F1
#
_cell.length_a   1.000
_cell.length_b   1.000
_cell.length_c   1.000
_cell.angle_alpha   90.00
_cell.angle_beta   90.00
_cell.angle_gamma   90.00
#
_symmetry.space_group_name_H-M   'P 1'
#
loop_
_entity.id
_entity.type
_entity.pdbx_description
1 polymer ?
#
loop_
_entity_poly.entity_id
_entity_poly.type
_entity_poly.pdbx_seq_one_letter_code
_entity_poly.pdbx_strand_id
1 'polypeptide(L)'
;MAETVGLIASVIQVAGAGLKLSQTLYQYADGVATADARIKLIAKEIQLTSFIIDELGDVFKNDETSTLMSEKAMKMANETMKECSTVFAEVDATLKKSKKNTLGRLMLPFRDNKIELLRNHIEKLKSTLQLLMQVLTVAHQVAAKQLDREAEAKQKAQIQELIELKKKSTKKYEESLRRFSLGGDTISGDESDAADKGNDDSMPDSSLTLASMAIGSTIDLSTLETCVEHIKSLLEDIETLQQALTKQVDGDDHSEHHQSLIGSYFRARSHLDSVLFGGA
;
A
#
# COMPACT_ATOMS: atom_id res chain seq x y z
N MET A 1 28.25 -12.41 -1.64
CA MET A 1 28.52 -11.95 -0.25
C MET A 1 28.05 -10.52 0.00
N ALA A 2 28.34 -9.52 -0.85
CA ALA A 2 27.83 -8.15 -0.62
C ALA A 2 26.28 -8.08 -0.62
N GLU A 3 25.64 -8.82 -1.52
CA GLU A 3 24.16 -8.84 -1.64
C GLU A 3 23.47 -9.52 -0.44
N THR A 4 24.06 -10.59 0.10
CA THR A 4 23.53 -11.28 1.28
C THR A 4 23.69 -10.44 2.55
N VAL A 5 24.82 -9.76 2.71
CA VAL A 5 25.03 -8.78 3.79
C VAL A 5 24.02 -7.64 3.71
N GLY A 6 23.78 -7.10 2.51
CA GLY A 6 22.77 -6.06 2.29
C GLY A 6 21.34 -6.53 2.62
N LEU A 7 21.01 -7.78 2.28
CA LEU A 7 19.71 -8.38 2.62
C LEU A 7 19.54 -8.57 4.14
N ILE A 8 20.56 -9.07 4.85
CA ILE A 8 20.53 -9.23 6.31
C ILE A 8 20.33 -7.88 7.00
N ALA A 9 21.04 -6.83 6.55
CA ALA A 9 20.86 -5.49 7.09
C ALA A 9 19.44 -4.96 6.89
N SER A 10 18.87 -5.17 5.69
CA SER A 10 17.48 -4.82 5.37
C SER A 10 16.49 -5.54 6.29
N VAL A 11 16.67 -6.85 6.49
CA VAL A 11 15.85 -7.67 7.38
C VAL A 11 15.84 -7.13 8.81
N ILE A 12 17.02 -6.90 9.40
CA ILE A 12 17.15 -6.40 10.77
C ILE A 12 16.45 -5.04 10.92
N GLN A 13 16.64 -4.15 9.95
CA GLN A 13 16.02 -2.83 9.96
C GLN A 13 14.48 -2.92 9.89
N VAL A 14 13.94 -3.74 8.98
CA VAL A 14 12.49 -3.86 8.79
C VAL A 14 11.83 -4.58 9.97
N ALA A 15 12.44 -5.64 10.50
CA ALA A 15 11.95 -6.32 11.71
C ALA A 15 11.90 -5.34 12.89
N GLY A 16 13.00 -4.62 13.15
CA GLY A 16 13.06 -3.64 14.24
C GLY A 16 12.04 -2.51 14.09
N ALA A 17 11.88 -1.98 12.87
CA ALA A 17 10.89 -0.95 12.58
C ALA A 17 9.45 -1.45 12.83
N GLY A 18 9.12 -2.66 12.37
CA GLY A 18 7.80 -3.24 12.59
C GLY A 18 7.51 -3.56 14.05
N LEU A 19 8.49 -4.06 14.82
CA LEU A 19 8.33 -4.26 16.27
C LEU A 19 8.04 -2.94 16.99
N LYS A 20 8.81 -1.88 16.69
CA LYS A 20 8.58 -0.55 17.27
C LYS A 20 7.20 0.01 16.90
N LEU A 21 6.77 -0.18 15.66
CA LEU A 21 5.45 0.24 15.19
C LEU A 21 4.33 -0.52 15.92
N SER A 22 4.45 -1.84 16.06
CA SER A 22 3.46 -2.66 16.77
C SER A 22 3.27 -2.20 18.21
N GLN A 23 4.36 -1.91 18.94
CA GLN A 23 4.30 -1.36 20.29
C GLN A 23 3.62 0.00 20.32
N THR A 24 3.92 0.87 19.35
CA THR A 24 3.30 2.20 19.23
C THR A 24 1.78 2.10 18.98
N LEU A 25 1.35 1.11 18.19
CA LEU A 25 -0.07 0.83 17.93
C LEU A 25 -0.78 0.28 19.17
N TYR A 26 -0.14 -0.63 19.93
CA TYR A 26 -0.69 -1.11 21.20
C TYR A 26 -0.86 0.02 22.21
N GLN A 27 0.17 0.84 22.40
CA GLN A 27 0.10 2.01 23.29
C GLN A 27 -0.99 2.98 22.88
N TYR A 28 -1.17 3.21 21.56
CA TYR A 28 -2.25 4.03 21.06
C TYR A 28 -3.62 3.42 21.36
N ALA A 29 -3.77 2.10 21.16
CA ALA A 29 -5.02 1.41 21.39
C ALA A 29 -5.40 1.30 22.88
N ASP A 30 -4.43 1.29 23.79
CA ASP A 30 -4.68 1.30 25.23
C ASP A 30 -4.91 2.72 25.78
N GLY A 31 -4.34 3.75 25.14
CA GLY A 31 -4.45 5.16 25.55
C GLY A 31 -5.70 5.89 25.04
N VAL A 32 -6.57 5.23 24.27
CA VAL A 32 -7.79 5.81 23.68
C VAL A 32 -8.97 4.90 24.00
N ALA A 33 -9.94 5.38 24.79
CA ALA A 33 -11.09 4.60 25.25
C ALA A 33 -12.00 4.07 24.12
N THR A 34 -11.99 4.75 22.96
CA THR A 34 -12.71 4.37 21.74
C THR A 34 -11.84 3.67 20.71
N ALA A 35 -10.60 3.30 21.06
CA ALA A 35 -9.69 2.65 20.13
C ALA A 35 -10.31 1.38 19.58
N ASP A 36 -10.36 1.33 18.26
CA ASP A 36 -10.87 0.22 17.51
C ASP A 36 -10.06 -1.07 17.80
N ALA A 37 -10.74 -2.16 18.15
CA ALA A 37 -10.13 -3.48 18.34
C ALA A 37 -9.30 -3.92 17.12
N ARG A 38 -9.61 -3.41 15.92
CA ARG A 38 -8.84 -3.62 14.69
C ARG A 38 -7.43 -3.06 14.75
N ILE A 39 -7.16 -2.00 15.51
CA ILE A 39 -5.81 -1.46 15.69
C ILE A 39 -4.94 -2.46 16.46
N LYS A 40 -5.47 -3.08 17.53
CA LYS A 40 -4.75 -4.15 18.25
C LYS A 40 -4.51 -5.37 17.37
N LEU A 41 -5.43 -5.68 16.46
CA LEU A 41 -5.26 -6.76 15.50
C LEU A 41 -4.17 -6.45 14.47
N ILE A 42 -4.13 -5.23 13.91
CA ILE A 42 -3.04 -4.79 13.03
C ILE A 42 -1.70 -4.81 13.78
N ALA A 43 -1.66 -4.29 15.02
CA ALA A 43 -0.46 -4.32 15.86
C ALA A 43 0.06 -5.75 16.00
N LYS A 44 -0.83 -6.71 16.27
CA LYS A 44 -0.49 -8.14 16.37
C LYS A 44 0.04 -8.70 15.04
N GLU A 45 -0.63 -8.41 13.92
CA GLU A 45 -0.17 -8.91 12.62
C GLU A 45 1.19 -8.34 12.22
N ILE A 46 1.44 -7.04 12.48
CA ILE A 46 2.75 -6.42 12.26
C ILE A 46 3.81 -7.07 13.16
N GLN A 47 3.52 -7.27 14.45
CA GLN A 47 4.43 -7.91 15.38
C GLN A 47 4.82 -9.32 14.93
N LEU A 48 3.82 -10.16 14.61
CA LEU A 48 4.06 -11.53 14.14
C LEU A 48 4.83 -11.55 12.83
N THR A 49 4.52 -10.63 11.91
CA THR A 49 5.26 -10.50 10.64
C THR A 49 6.70 -10.09 10.90
N SER A 50 6.97 -9.15 11.82
CA SER A 50 8.32 -8.77 12.20
C SER A 50 9.12 -9.92 12.81
N PHE A 51 8.51 -10.81 13.59
CA PHE A 51 9.20 -12.01 14.07
C PHE A 51 9.58 -12.96 12.94
N ILE A 52 8.69 -13.17 11.95
CA ILE A 52 9.01 -13.99 10.77
C ILE A 52 10.14 -13.34 9.96
N ILE A 53 10.15 -12.01 9.84
CA ILE A 53 11.23 -11.28 9.16
C ILE A 53 12.56 -11.50 9.89
N ASP A 54 12.58 -11.40 11.21
CA ASP A 54 13.78 -11.61 12.04
C ASP A 54 14.31 -13.05 11.91
N GLU A 55 13.43 -14.04 11.98
CA GLU A 55 13.76 -15.46 11.80
C GLU A 55 14.32 -15.74 10.40
N LEU A 56 13.76 -15.11 9.37
CA LEU A 56 14.29 -15.17 8.00
C LEU A 56 15.71 -14.56 7.92
N GLY A 57 16.02 -13.56 8.75
CA GLY A 57 17.36 -13.00 8.88
C GLY A 57 18.36 -14.01 9.42
N ASP A 58 17.96 -14.84 10.39
CA ASP A 58 18.81 -15.90 10.92
C ASP A 58 19.05 -17.01 9.88
N VAL A 59 18.05 -17.32 9.07
CA VAL A 59 18.19 -18.22 7.90
C VAL A 59 19.23 -17.66 6.90
N PHE A 60 19.24 -16.34 6.66
CA PHE A 60 20.22 -15.71 5.76
C PHE A 60 21.62 -15.59 6.35
N LYS A 61 21.76 -15.50 7.68
CA LYS A 61 23.08 -15.51 8.35
C LYS A 61 23.75 -16.88 8.32
N ASN A 62 22.99 -17.95 8.13
CA ASN A 62 23.54 -19.28 8.02
C ASN A 62 24.26 -19.45 6.67
N ASP A 63 25.59 -19.56 6.69
CA ASP A 63 26.45 -19.66 5.50
C ASP A 63 26.07 -20.83 4.58
N GLU A 64 25.67 -21.97 5.15
CA GLU A 64 25.25 -23.14 4.37
C GLU A 64 23.90 -22.90 3.67
N THR A 65 23.00 -22.12 4.27
CA THR A 65 21.71 -21.79 3.63
C THR A 65 21.86 -20.66 2.62
N SER A 66 22.67 -19.65 2.94
CA SER A 66 23.01 -18.51 2.09
C SER A 66 23.64 -18.94 0.75
N THR A 67 24.51 -19.95 0.77
CA THR A 67 25.13 -20.50 -0.45
C THR A 67 24.17 -21.27 -1.36
N LEU A 68 23.05 -21.74 -0.82
CA LEU A 68 22.00 -22.44 -1.57
C LEU A 68 20.95 -21.48 -2.15
N MET A 69 21.00 -20.20 -1.80
CA MET A 69 20.05 -19.21 -2.29
C MET A 69 20.31 -18.83 -3.75
N SER A 70 19.32 -19.10 -4.60
CA SER A 70 19.33 -18.54 -5.95
C SER A 70 19.21 -17.00 -5.91
N GLU A 71 19.77 -16.32 -6.92
CA GLU A 71 19.61 -14.87 -7.10
C GLU A 71 18.13 -14.45 -7.14
N LYS A 72 17.26 -15.28 -7.73
CA LYS A 72 15.82 -15.02 -7.77
C LYS A 72 15.19 -15.04 -6.38
N ALA A 73 15.61 -15.97 -5.52
CA ALA A 73 15.14 -16.05 -4.13
C ALA A 73 15.62 -14.85 -3.30
N MET A 74 16.88 -14.43 -3.49
CA MET A 74 17.42 -13.22 -2.85
C MET A 74 16.68 -11.96 -3.29
N LYS A 75 16.42 -11.82 -4.60
CA LYS A 75 15.66 -10.70 -5.15
C LYS A 75 14.24 -10.66 -4.58
N MET A 76 13.55 -11.80 -4.57
CA MET A 76 12.19 -11.91 -4.02
C MET A 76 12.15 -11.57 -2.52
N ALA A 77 13.14 -12.02 -1.74
CA ALA A 77 13.27 -11.67 -0.33
C ALA A 77 13.42 -10.14 -0.16
N ASN A 78 14.31 -9.52 -0.93
CA ASN A 78 14.59 -8.10 -0.85
C ASN A 78 13.38 -7.24 -1.27
N GLU A 79 12.68 -7.63 -2.35
CA GLU A 79 11.43 -6.98 -2.78
C GLU A 79 10.36 -7.09 -1.68
N THR A 80 10.21 -8.27 -1.08
CA THR A 80 9.26 -8.48 0.02
C THR A 80 9.63 -7.63 1.25
N MET A 81 10.92 -7.47 1.58
CA MET A 81 11.38 -6.58 2.66
C MET A 81 11.01 -5.12 2.38
N LYS A 82 11.20 -4.66 1.14
CA LYS A 82 10.83 -3.30 0.73
C LYS A 82 9.32 -3.09 0.83
N GLU A 83 8.51 -4.04 0.36
CA GLU A 83 7.05 -3.97 0.51
C GLU A 83 6.62 -3.91 1.98
N CYS A 84 7.22 -4.72 2.87
CA CYS A 84 6.96 -4.64 4.31
C CYS A 84 7.29 -3.26 4.89
N SER A 85 8.45 -2.71 4.54
CA SER A 85 8.88 -1.38 4.97
C SER A 85 7.88 -0.29 4.56
N THR A 86 7.43 -0.31 3.29
CA THR A 86 6.44 0.63 2.77
C THR A 86 5.11 0.53 3.53
N VAL A 87 4.59 -0.68 3.72
CA VAL A 87 3.32 -0.89 4.43
C VAL A 87 3.41 -0.44 5.88
N PHE A 88 4.51 -0.75 6.57
CA PHE A 88 4.73 -0.28 7.95
C PHE A 88 4.80 1.24 8.02
N ALA A 89 5.49 1.89 7.08
CA ALA A 89 5.55 3.35 7.01
C ALA A 89 4.17 3.98 6.76
N GLU A 90 3.32 3.37 5.90
CA GLU A 90 1.95 3.84 5.65
C GLU A 90 1.06 3.72 6.89
N VAL A 91 1.19 2.62 7.64
CA VAL A 91 0.48 2.44 8.91
C VAL A 91 0.91 3.48 9.94
N ASP A 92 2.23 3.71 10.10
CA ASP A 92 2.78 4.73 11.00
C ASP A 92 2.32 6.15 10.62
N ALA A 93 2.36 6.49 9.33
CA ALA A 93 1.90 7.78 8.84
C ALA A 93 0.40 7.99 9.10
N THR A 94 -0.40 6.94 8.91
CA THR A 94 -1.85 6.97 9.20
C THR A 94 -2.10 7.17 10.70
N LEU A 95 -1.33 6.51 11.57
CA LEU A 95 -1.39 6.67 13.01
C LEU A 95 -0.95 8.07 13.48
N LYS A 96 0.11 8.64 12.91
CA LYS A 96 0.58 9.99 13.25
C LYS A 96 -0.44 11.07 12.88
N LYS A 97 -1.10 10.92 11.73
CA LYS A 97 -2.19 11.81 11.32
C LYS A 97 -3.36 11.78 12.31
N SER A 98 -3.72 10.62 12.87
CA SER A 98 -4.80 10.53 13.84
C SER A 98 -4.47 11.15 15.21
N LYS A 99 -3.18 11.16 15.62
CA LYS A 99 -2.74 11.79 16.88
C LYS A 99 -2.74 13.33 16.85
N LYS A 100 -2.57 13.96 15.67
CA LYS A 100 -2.39 15.42 15.54
C LYS A 100 -3.69 16.22 15.58
N ASN A 101 -4.82 15.61 15.22
CA ASN A 101 -6.12 16.29 15.21
C ASN A 101 -6.90 15.92 16.48
N THR A 102 -7.21 16.91 17.32
CA THR A 102 -7.99 16.74 18.56
C THR A 102 -9.38 16.13 18.31
N LEU A 103 -9.94 16.39 17.12
CA LEU A 103 -11.18 15.79 16.58
C LEU A 103 -10.96 14.41 15.93
N GLY A 104 -9.72 14.09 15.53
CA GLY A 104 -9.30 12.79 14.98
C GLY A 104 -9.13 11.69 16.03
N ARG A 105 -9.17 12.05 17.32
CA ARG A 105 -9.33 11.11 18.44
C ARG A 105 -10.77 10.57 18.56
N LEU A 106 -11.74 11.28 17.99
CA LEU A 106 -13.17 10.92 18.01
C LEU A 106 -13.63 10.34 16.65
N MET A 107 -13.13 10.87 15.53
CA MET A 107 -13.30 10.29 14.19
C MET A 107 -11.96 9.84 13.64
N LEU A 108 -11.66 8.57 13.79
CA LEU A 108 -10.53 7.97 13.09
C LEU A 108 -10.80 7.99 11.57
N PRO A 109 -9.89 8.52 10.72
CA PRO A 109 -9.92 8.31 9.28
C PRO A 109 -9.45 6.89 8.89
N PHE A 110 -9.36 5.98 9.86
CA PHE A 110 -9.42 4.54 9.62
C PHE A 110 -10.83 4.17 9.10
N ARG A 111 -11.23 4.74 7.96
CA ARG A 111 -12.35 4.23 7.18
C ARG A 111 -12.08 2.75 6.95
N ASP A 112 -13.08 1.92 7.23
CA ASP A 112 -13.02 0.45 7.25
C ASP A 112 -12.18 -0.12 6.10
N ASN A 113 -12.34 0.44 4.91
CA ASN A 113 -11.67 0.00 3.68
C ASN A 113 -10.14 0.15 3.70
N LYS A 114 -9.57 1.21 4.29
CA LYS A 114 -8.10 1.41 4.30
C LYS A 114 -7.42 0.51 5.33
N ILE A 115 -8.04 0.33 6.51
CA ILE A 115 -7.56 -0.61 7.54
C ILE A 115 -7.56 -2.03 6.97
N GLU A 116 -8.66 -2.41 6.33
CA GLU A 116 -8.82 -3.75 5.78
C GLU A 116 -7.82 -3.98 4.64
N LEU A 117 -7.61 -3.00 3.77
CA LEU A 117 -6.59 -3.05 2.73
C LEU A 117 -5.18 -3.26 3.30
N LEU A 118 -4.76 -2.43 4.27
CA LEU A 118 -3.43 -2.52 4.88
C LEU A 118 -3.26 -3.86 5.60
N ARG A 119 -4.28 -4.33 6.32
CA ARG A 119 -4.26 -5.63 6.98
C ARG A 119 -4.13 -6.78 5.98
N ASN A 120 -4.89 -6.77 4.89
CA ASN A 120 -4.82 -7.81 3.87
C ASN A 120 -3.47 -7.78 3.14
N HIS A 121 -2.86 -6.60 3.00
CA HIS A 121 -1.49 -6.49 2.49
C HIS A 121 -0.48 -7.15 3.45
N ILE A 122 -0.59 -6.90 4.76
CA ILE A 122 0.26 -7.56 5.77
C ILE A 122 0.07 -9.09 5.74
N GLU A 123 -1.18 -9.58 5.62
CA GLU A 123 -1.47 -11.02 5.52
C GLU A 123 -0.82 -11.64 4.26
N LYS A 124 -0.89 -10.95 3.11
CA LYS A 124 -0.17 -11.34 1.88
C LYS A 124 1.34 -11.43 2.14
N LEU A 125 1.94 -10.40 2.71
CA LEU A 125 3.38 -10.34 2.97
C LEU A 125 3.83 -11.44 3.93
N LYS A 126 3.12 -11.62 5.04
CA LYS A 126 3.34 -12.69 6.02
C LYS A 126 3.35 -14.07 5.37
N SER A 127 2.33 -14.41 4.59
CA SER A 127 2.26 -15.71 3.92
C SER A 127 3.38 -15.93 2.91
N THR A 128 3.83 -14.86 2.24
CA THR A 128 4.97 -14.89 1.31
C THR A 128 6.28 -15.18 2.06
N LEU A 129 6.49 -14.52 3.20
CA LEU A 129 7.67 -14.72 4.03
C LEU A 129 7.73 -16.11 4.66
N GLN A 130 6.59 -16.62 5.16
CA GLN A 130 6.51 -17.98 5.71
C GLN A 130 6.82 -19.04 4.64
N LEU A 131 6.31 -18.87 3.43
CA LEU A 131 6.62 -19.77 2.31
C LEU A 131 8.12 -19.71 1.98
N LEU A 132 8.70 -18.51 1.88
CA LEU A 132 10.12 -18.35 1.60
C LEU A 132 11.00 -19.01 2.67
N MET A 133 10.68 -18.78 3.94
CA MET A 133 11.39 -19.38 5.08
C MET A 133 11.32 -20.91 5.04
N GLN A 134 10.14 -21.48 4.78
CA GLN A 134 9.97 -22.94 4.71
C GLN A 134 10.76 -23.55 3.54
N VAL A 135 10.71 -22.92 2.36
CA VAL A 135 11.44 -23.38 1.17
C VAL A 135 12.95 -23.38 1.42
N LEU A 136 13.48 -22.32 2.03
CA LEU A 136 14.91 -22.21 2.34
C LEU A 136 15.35 -23.24 3.39
N THR A 137 14.54 -23.42 4.43
CA THR A 137 14.81 -24.41 5.49
C THR A 137 14.87 -25.82 4.93
N VAL A 138 13.91 -26.19 4.08
CA VAL A 138 13.89 -27.52 3.44
C VAL A 138 15.05 -27.68 2.47
N ALA A 139 15.38 -26.66 1.67
CA ALA A 139 16.53 -26.72 0.77
C ALA A 139 17.84 -26.99 1.52
N HIS A 140 18.03 -26.32 2.67
CA HIS A 140 19.18 -26.56 3.54
C HIS A 140 19.19 -28.00 4.10
N GLN A 141 18.07 -28.48 4.65
CA GLN A 141 17.98 -29.84 5.19
C GLN A 141 18.23 -30.93 4.13
N VAL A 142 17.77 -30.72 2.89
CA VAL A 142 18.03 -31.63 1.76
C VAL A 142 19.53 -31.60 1.42
N ALA A 143 20.13 -30.42 1.30
CA ALA A 143 21.55 -30.28 1.00
C ALA A 143 22.45 -30.92 2.08
N ALA A 144 22.07 -30.77 3.35
CA ALA A 144 22.75 -31.35 4.49
C ALA A 144 22.47 -32.87 4.68
N LYS A 145 21.65 -33.47 3.80
CA LYS A 145 21.21 -34.89 3.89
C LYS A 145 20.54 -35.24 5.22
N GLN A 146 19.85 -34.28 5.83
CA GLN A 146 19.18 -34.42 7.13
C GLN A 146 17.71 -34.83 7.01
N LEU A 147 17.20 -35.02 5.80
CA LEU A 147 15.81 -35.42 5.54
C LEU A 147 15.73 -36.88 5.12
N ASP A 148 14.97 -37.66 5.87
CA ASP A 148 14.46 -38.95 5.40
C ASP A 148 13.27 -38.75 4.44
N ARG A 149 12.86 -39.82 3.76
CA ARG A 149 11.81 -39.79 2.75
C ARG A 149 10.43 -39.42 3.31
N GLU A 150 10.14 -39.77 4.56
CA GLU A 150 8.85 -39.49 5.20
C GLU A 150 8.77 -38.01 5.62
N ALA A 151 9.86 -37.51 6.20
CA ALA A 151 10.03 -36.10 6.53
C ALA A 151 10.00 -35.23 5.27
N GLU A 152 10.63 -35.64 4.17
CA GLU A 152 10.57 -34.93 2.89
C GLU A 152 9.12 -34.82 2.38
N ALA A 153 8.34 -35.91 2.44
CA ALA A 153 6.94 -35.91 2.03
C ALA A 153 6.09 -34.95 2.89
N LYS A 154 6.32 -34.93 4.21
CA LYS A 154 5.65 -34.02 5.15
C LYS A 154 6.00 -32.55 4.87
N GLN A 155 7.28 -32.25 4.66
CA GLN A 155 7.76 -30.92 4.31
C GLN A 155 7.16 -30.44 2.99
N LYS A 156 7.07 -31.32 1.99
CA LYS A 156 6.42 -31.01 0.71
C LYS A 156 4.94 -30.70 0.88
N ALA A 157 4.21 -31.45 1.72
CA ALA A 157 2.81 -31.17 2.01
C ALA A 157 2.62 -29.80 2.70
N GLN A 158 3.49 -29.45 3.65
CA GLN A 158 3.48 -28.15 4.31
C GLN A 158 3.75 -27.00 3.33
N ILE A 159 4.72 -27.15 2.43
CA ILE A 159 4.99 -26.15 1.37
C ILE A 159 3.77 -25.97 0.47
N GLN A 160 3.06 -27.04 0.11
CA GLN A 160 1.82 -26.94 -0.69
C GLN A 160 0.73 -26.16 0.03
N GLU A 161 0.54 -26.40 1.33
CA GLU A 161 -0.39 -25.62 2.15
C GLU A 161 -0.03 -24.13 2.19
N LEU A 162 1.25 -23.81 2.35
CA LEU A 162 1.75 -22.43 2.34
C LEU A 162 1.57 -21.75 0.96
N ILE A 163 1.72 -22.50 -0.14
CA ILE A 163 1.44 -21.99 -1.49
C ILE A 163 -0.04 -21.60 -1.62
N GLU A 164 -0.95 -22.45 -1.17
CA GLU A 164 -2.38 -22.17 -1.22
C GLU A 164 -2.77 -21.00 -0.29
N LEU A 165 -2.17 -20.93 0.90
CA LEU A 165 -2.36 -19.80 1.81
C LEU A 165 -1.89 -18.48 1.15
N LYS A 166 -0.72 -18.48 0.51
CA LYS A 166 -0.17 -17.32 -0.20
C LYS A 166 -1.04 -16.89 -1.39
N LYS A 167 -1.60 -17.84 -2.14
CA LYS A 167 -2.56 -17.54 -3.21
C LYS A 167 -3.83 -16.88 -2.64
N LYS A 168 -4.39 -17.45 -1.56
CA LYS A 168 -5.60 -16.94 -0.92
C LYS A 168 -5.42 -15.53 -0.37
N SER A 169 -4.32 -15.28 0.34
CA SER A 169 -4.02 -13.95 0.91
C SER A 169 -3.78 -12.91 -0.19
N THR A 170 -3.09 -13.27 -1.27
CA THR A 170 -2.88 -12.41 -2.44
C THR A 170 -4.21 -12.02 -3.07
N LYS A 171 -5.10 -13.00 -3.31
CA LYS A 171 -6.42 -12.75 -3.90
C LYS A 171 -7.27 -11.80 -3.03
N LYS A 172 -7.30 -12.02 -1.71
CA LYS A 172 -8.00 -11.13 -0.78
C LYS A 172 -7.47 -9.70 -0.84
N TYR A 173 -6.14 -9.54 -0.88
CA TYR A 173 -5.51 -8.23 -0.99
C TYR A 173 -5.90 -7.51 -2.29
N GLU A 174 -5.86 -8.21 -3.43
CA GLU A 174 -6.27 -7.66 -4.73
C GLU A 174 -7.76 -7.26 -4.75
N GLU A 175 -8.63 -8.07 -4.15
CA GLU A 175 -10.06 -7.75 -4.00
C GLU A 175 -10.27 -6.50 -3.14
N SER A 176 -9.61 -6.39 -1.99
CA SER A 176 -9.66 -5.19 -1.15
C SER A 176 -9.09 -3.97 -1.83
N LEU A 177 -8.02 -4.12 -2.63
CA LEU A 177 -7.42 -3.03 -3.38
C LEU A 177 -8.40 -2.49 -4.42
N ARG A 178 -9.07 -3.38 -5.17
CA ARG A 178 -10.13 -3.00 -6.12
C ARG A 178 -11.28 -2.27 -5.44
N ARG A 179 -11.77 -2.78 -4.29
CA ARG A 179 -12.85 -2.14 -3.52
C ARG A 179 -12.44 -0.77 -2.99
N PHE A 180 -11.21 -0.63 -2.52
CA PHE A 180 -10.67 0.64 -2.04
C PHE A 180 -10.57 1.67 -3.17
N SER A 181 -10.09 1.27 -4.35
CA SER A 181 -10.01 2.14 -5.53
C SER A 181 -11.38 2.59 -6.05
N LEU A 182 -12.42 1.74 -5.95
CA LEU A 182 -13.78 2.07 -6.40
C LEU A 182 -14.59 2.89 -5.38
N GLY A 183 -14.22 2.87 -4.10
CA GLY A 183 -14.98 3.51 -2.99
C GLY A 183 -14.47 4.88 -2.55
N GLY A 184 -13.62 5.54 -3.34
CA GLY A 184 -12.94 6.79 -2.97
C GLY A 184 -13.81 8.05 -2.94
N ASP A 185 -15.06 8.02 -3.44
CA ASP A 185 -15.80 9.24 -3.82
C ASP A 185 -17.19 9.38 -3.19
N THR A 186 -17.38 8.95 -1.94
CA THR A 186 -18.70 9.10 -1.28
C THR A 186 -18.58 9.72 0.12
N ILE A 187 -18.82 11.04 0.15
CA ILE A 187 -19.44 11.87 1.20
C ILE A 187 -18.56 12.36 2.38
N SER A 188 -18.52 13.70 2.52
CA SER A 188 -18.78 14.57 3.71
C SER A 188 -18.01 15.90 3.56
N GLY A 189 -18.58 17.11 3.59
CA GLY A 189 -19.95 17.55 3.84
C GLY A 189 -20.09 19.05 3.57
N ASP A 190 -21.25 19.41 3.05
CA ASP A 190 -21.90 20.70 3.20
C ASP A 190 -22.22 20.91 4.68
N GLU A 191 -21.71 21.99 5.28
CA GLU A 191 -22.37 22.70 6.36
C GLU A 191 -22.15 24.20 6.13
N SER A 192 -23.27 24.84 5.79
CA SER A 192 -23.49 26.28 5.87
C SER A 192 -23.23 26.82 7.27
N ASP A 193 -22.52 27.94 7.36
CA ASP A 193 -22.85 28.95 8.37
C ASP A 193 -22.60 30.36 7.81
N ALA A 194 -23.63 31.18 7.94
CA ALA A 194 -23.70 32.55 7.48
C ALA A 194 -23.36 33.54 8.61
N ALA A 195 -22.81 34.68 8.18
CA ALA A 195 -22.74 35.99 8.85
C ALA A 195 -21.71 36.19 9.97
N ASP A 196 -20.74 37.09 9.75
CA ASP A 196 -20.83 38.47 10.29
C ASP A 196 -19.90 39.44 9.55
N LYS A 197 -20.36 40.69 9.38
CA LYS A 197 -19.66 41.82 8.75
C LYS A 197 -18.98 42.67 9.83
N GLY A 198 -17.75 43.11 9.59
CA GLY A 198 -17.15 44.21 10.36
C GLY A 198 -15.84 44.70 9.75
N ASN A 199 -15.90 45.88 9.14
CA ASN A 199 -14.77 46.69 8.64
C ASN A 199 -13.85 47.12 9.80
N ASP A 200 -12.52 47.13 9.63
CA ASP A 200 -11.70 48.32 9.85
C ASP A 200 -10.28 48.19 9.28
N ASP A 201 -9.79 49.31 8.76
CA ASP A 201 -8.49 49.58 8.14
C ASP A 201 -7.43 49.84 9.22
N SER A 202 -6.20 49.31 9.07
CA SER A 202 -4.91 49.93 9.48
C SER A 202 -3.74 48.92 9.45
N MET A 203 -2.66 49.32 8.79
CA MET A 203 -1.29 48.75 8.89
C MET A 203 -0.31 49.91 9.12
N PRO A 204 0.96 49.72 9.53
CA PRO A 204 1.69 48.46 9.67
C PRO A 204 2.46 48.30 11.01
N ASP A 205 2.79 47.06 11.41
CA ASP A 205 4.04 46.82 12.15
C ASP A 205 4.69 45.49 11.73
N SER A 206 6.02 45.55 11.63
CA SER A 206 6.89 44.59 10.99
C SER A 206 7.19 43.42 11.93
N SER A 207 6.87 42.20 11.50
CA SER A 207 7.45 40.99 12.10
C SER A 207 7.71 39.93 11.03
N LEU A 208 8.91 39.36 11.10
CA LEU A 208 9.51 38.48 10.11
C LEU A 208 8.66 37.22 9.86
N THR A 209 8.00 37.14 8.71
CA THR A 209 7.40 35.91 8.19
C THR A 209 8.33 35.27 7.16
N LEU A 210 8.78 34.06 7.50
CA LEU A 210 9.47 33.15 6.59
C LEU A 210 8.55 32.93 5.38
N ALA A 211 9.02 33.27 4.18
CA ALA A 211 8.31 33.02 2.94
C ALA A 211 8.08 31.51 2.76
N SER A 212 6.88 31.04 3.10
CA SER A 212 6.35 29.82 2.51
C SER A 212 6.09 30.13 1.04
N MET A 213 6.85 29.51 0.14
CA MET A 213 6.46 29.44 -1.26
C MET A 213 5.10 28.75 -1.31
N ALA A 214 4.04 29.53 -1.48
CA ALA A 214 2.77 28.99 -1.92
C ALA A 214 3.02 28.42 -3.32
N ILE A 215 2.92 27.10 -3.45
CA ILE A 215 2.60 26.48 -4.73
C ILE A 215 1.22 27.05 -5.04
N GLY A 216 1.17 28.09 -5.86
CA GLY A 216 -0.07 28.63 -6.37
C GLY A 216 -0.78 27.49 -7.09
N SER A 217 -1.85 26.99 -6.49
CA SER A 217 -2.73 26.05 -7.17
C SER A 217 -3.26 26.78 -8.40
N THR A 218 -2.89 26.31 -9.60
CA THR A 218 -3.38 26.82 -10.89
C THR A 218 -4.84 26.42 -11.15
N ILE A 219 -5.59 26.06 -10.09
CA ILE A 219 -7.00 25.69 -10.16
C ILE A 219 -7.79 27.00 -10.23
N ASP A 220 -8.11 27.38 -11.45
CA ASP A 220 -9.15 28.35 -11.75
C ASP A 220 -10.39 27.65 -12.33
N LEU A 221 -11.49 28.39 -12.44
CA LEU A 221 -12.76 27.81 -12.89
C LEU A 221 -12.65 27.24 -14.31
N SER A 222 -11.86 27.88 -15.17
CA SER A 222 -11.63 27.47 -16.57
C SER A 222 -10.84 26.16 -16.68
N THR A 223 -9.78 25.99 -15.88
CA THR A 223 -8.96 24.77 -15.88
C THR A 223 -9.74 23.59 -15.30
N LEU A 224 -10.63 23.84 -14.34
CA LEU A 224 -11.54 22.82 -13.82
C LEU A 224 -12.60 22.43 -14.86
N GLU A 225 -13.15 23.39 -15.59
CA GLU A 225 -14.11 23.15 -16.69
C GLU A 225 -13.48 22.30 -17.79
N THR A 226 -12.29 22.66 -18.27
CA THR A 226 -11.54 21.87 -19.27
C THR A 226 -11.16 20.48 -18.74
N CYS A 227 -10.87 20.34 -17.45
CA CYS A 227 -10.63 19.04 -16.82
C CYS A 227 -11.89 18.16 -16.85
N VAL A 228 -13.06 18.74 -16.54
CA VAL A 228 -14.34 18.02 -16.60
C VAL A 228 -14.66 17.60 -18.03
N GLU A 229 -14.38 18.44 -19.03
CA GLU A 229 -14.56 18.08 -20.44
C GLU A 229 -13.67 16.90 -20.87
N HIS A 230 -12.39 16.91 -20.49
CA HIS A 230 -11.49 15.79 -20.80
C HIS A 230 -11.92 14.48 -20.11
N ILE A 231 -12.41 14.56 -18.88
CA ILE A 231 -12.93 13.38 -18.16
C ILE A 231 -14.22 12.88 -18.83
N LYS A 232 -15.12 13.77 -19.27
CA LYS A 232 -16.33 13.38 -20.01
C LYS A 232 -15.99 12.68 -21.32
N SER A 233 -15.07 13.23 -22.11
CA SER A 233 -14.61 12.62 -23.36
C SER A 233 -13.99 11.23 -23.13
N LEU A 234 -13.21 11.06 -22.05
CA LEU A 234 -12.68 9.75 -21.67
C LEU A 234 -13.79 8.76 -21.32
N LEU A 235 -14.79 9.18 -20.55
CA LEU A 235 -15.91 8.31 -20.17
C LEU A 235 -16.75 7.91 -21.39
N GLU A 236 -16.97 8.81 -22.34
CA GLU A 236 -17.65 8.52 -23.62
C GLU A 236 -16.88 7.51 -24.48
N ASP A 237 -15.55 7.62 -24.56
CA ASP A 237 -14.71 6.66 -25.27
C ASP A 237 -14.71 5.28 -24.59
N ILE A 238 -14.71 5.24 -23.25
CA ILE A 238 -14.84 3.98 -22.47
C ILE A 238 -16.18 3.32 -22.77
N GLU A 239 -17.27 4.09 -22.76
CA GLU A 239 -18.60 3.56 -23.04
C GLU A 239 -18.72 3.06 -24.48
N THR A 240 -18.17 3.81 -25.44
CA THR A 240 -18.15 3.42 -26.86
C THR A 240 -17.38 2.12 -27.07
N LEU A 241 -16.21 1.97 -26.45
CA LEU A 241 -15.44 0.73 -26.50
C LEU A 241 -16.19 -0.44 -25.83
N GLN A 242 -16.84 -0.20 -24.68
CA GLN A 242 -17.64 -1.21 -24.01
C GLN A 242 -18.81 -1.68 -24.88
N GLN A 243 -19.51 -0.76 -25.56
CA GLN A 243 -20.60 -1.10 -26.47
C GLN A 243 -20.09 -1.87 -27.70
N ALA A 244 -18.93 -1.52 -28.25
CA ALA A 244 -18.30 -2.24 -29.36
C ALA A 244 -17.93 -3.68 -28.96
N LEU A 245 -17.34 -3.85 -27.76
CA LEU A 245 -17.02 -5.17 -27.21
C LEU A 245 -18.26 -6.01 -26.88
N THR A 246 -19.39 -5.38 -26.56
CA THR A 246 -20.63 -6.10 -26.19
C THR A 246 -21.46 -6.51 -27.41
N LYS A 247 -21.31 -5.83 -28.56
CA LYS A 247 -22.02 -6.15 -29.81
C LYS A 247 -21.31 -7.20 -30.68
N GLN A 248 -20.25 -7.81 -30.17
CA GLN A 248 -19.25 -8.50 -30.98
C GLN A 248 -19.82 -9.69 -31.79
N VAL A 249 -19.63 -9.63 -33.10
CA VAL A 249 -19.57 -10.77 -34.02
C VAL A 249 -18.09 -11.03 -34.32
N ASP A 250 -17.72 -12.31 -34.43
CA ASP A 250 -16.34 -12.79 -34.55
C ASP A 250 -15.61 -12.09 -35.73
N GLY A 251 -14.57 -11.30 -35.43
CA GLY A 251 -13.71 -10.64 -36.43
C GLY A 251 -13.73 -9.10 -36.48
N ASP A 252 -14.47 -8.40 -35.62
CA ASP A 252 -14.51 -6.92 -35.62
C ASP A 252 -13.18 -6.29 -35.14
N ASP A 253 -12.67 -5.32 -35.90
CA ASP A 253 -11.46 -4.55 -35.59
C ASP A 253 -11.79 -3.39 -34.64
N HIS A 254 -11.34 -3.49 -33.39
CA HIS A 254 -11.54 -2.48 -32.35
C HIS A 254 -10.34 -1.53 -32.17
N SER A 255 -9.38 -1.56 -33.10
CA SER A 255 -8.16 -0.75 -33.01
C SER A 255 -8.44 0.75 -32.93
N GLU A 256 -9.43 1.25 -33.66
CA GLU A 256 -9.83 2.67 -33.63
C GLU A 256 -10.43 3.07 -32.27
N HIS A 257 -11.32 2.25 -31.70
CA HIS A 257 -11.89 2.51 -30.37
C HIS A 257 -10.82 2.46 -29.27
N HIS A 258 -9.83 1.57 -29.40
CA HIS A 258 -8.71 1.50 -28.47
C HIS A 258 -7.79 2.73 -28.58
N GLN A 259 -7.50 3.19 -29.80
CA GLN A 259 -6.70 4.39 -30.03
C GLN A 259 -7.40 5.67 -29.53
N SER A 260 -8.72 5.79 -29.74
CA SER A 260 -9.52 6.90 -29.22
C SER A 260 -9.45 6.96 -27.70
N LEU A 261 -9.67 5.82 -27.03
CA LEU A 261 -9.61 5.70 -25.58
C LEU A 261 -8.22 6.05 -25.01
N ILE A 262 -7.16 5.57 -25.65
CA ILE A 262 -5.79 5.92 -25.24
C ILE A 262 -5.56 7.43 -25.38
N GLY A 263 -6.04 8.03 -26.47
CA GLY A 263 -5.94 9.46 -26.74
C GLY A 263 -6.64 10.33 -25.68
N SER A 264 -7.89 10.01 -25.34
CA SER A 264 -8.65 10.74 -24.31
C SER A 264 -8.08 10.51 -22.92
N TYR A 265 -7.57 9.32 -22.62
CA TYR A 265 -6.89 9.03 -21.34
C TYR A 265 -5.65 9.90 -21.14
N PHE A 266 -4.77 9.98 -22.14
CA PHE A 266 -3.56 10.80 -22.03
C PHE A 266 -3.88 12.29 -21.94
N ARG A 267 -4.94 12.75 -22.61
CA ARG A 267 -5.38 14.16 -22.56
C ARG A 267 -5.93 14.52 -21.18
N ALA A 268 -6.81 13.69 -20.62
CA ALA A 268 -7.35 13.88 -19.27
C ALA A 268 -6.25 13.84 -18.20
N ARG A 269 -5.35 12.85 -18.30
CA ARG A 269 -4.22 12.72 -17.38
C ARG A 269 -3.24 13.89 -17.46
N SER A 270 -2.81 14.27 -18.66
CA SER A 270 -1.87 15.38 -18.86
C SER A 270 -2.43 16.70 -18.32
N HIS A 271 -3.72 16.93 -18.54
CA HIS A 271 -4.38 18.12 -18.01
C HIS A 271 -4.49 18.07 -16.47
N LEU A 272 -4.90 16.94 -15.89
CA LEU A 272 -4.92 16.75 -14.43
C LEU A 272 -3.54 16.94 -13.80
N ASP A 273 -2.49 16.41 -14.42
CA ASP A 273 -1.12 16.56 -13.94
C ASP A 273 -0.68 18.04 -13.99
N SER A 274 -1.03 18.78 -15.04
CA SER A 274 -0.76 20.22 -15.17
C SER A 274 -1.49 21.06 -14.10
N VAL A 275 -2.75 20.70 -13.82
CA VAL A 275 -3.59 21.39 -12.82
C VAL A 275 -3.10 21.12 -11.39
N LEU A 276 -2.71 19.88 -11.09
CA LEU A 276 -2.33 19.46 -9.75
C LEU A 276 -0.90 19.84 -9.36
N PHE A 277 0.01 19.87 -10.34
CA PHE A 277 1.43 20.07 -10.07
C PHE A 277 1.95 21.42 -10.56
N GLY A 278 1.13 22.20 -11.27
CA GLY A 278 1.56 23.42 -11.95
C GLY A 278 2.50 23.08 -13.10
N GLY A 279 2.13 23.42 -14.33
CA GLY A 279 2.97 23.17 -15.50
C GLY A 279 4.43 23.59 -15.26
N ALA A 280 5.36 22.68 -15.55
CA ALA A 280 6.80 22.94 -15.48
C ALA A 280 7.25 24.07 -16.42
#